data_AF-A0A1H1F9T2-F1
#
_entry.id   AF-A0A1H1F9T2-F1
#
_cell.length_a   1.000
_cell.length_b   1.000
_cell.length_c   1.000
_cell.angle_alpha   90.00
_cell.angle_beta   90.00
_cell.angle_gamma   90.00
#
_symmetry.space_group_name_H-M   'P 1'
#
loop_
_entity.id
_entity.type
_entity.pdbx_description
1 polymer ?
#
loop_
_entity_poly.entity_id
_entity_poly.type
_entity_poly.pdbx_seq_one_letter_code
_entity_poly.pdbx_strand_id
1 'polypeptide(L)'
;MMLEQGDWRVNAACRDKNPDQLFVRGAEQRKARTICFGCPVRTECLAEALDKKIEFGVWGGMTERERRALLRRRPDVRNWRELLEAAREDYTRSDAYQLD
;
A
#
# COMPACT_ATOMS: atom_id res chain seq x y z
N MET A 1 15.86 16.26 -12.67
CA MET A 1 16.12 16.02 -11.23
C MET A 1 14.90 15.30 -10.68
N MET A 2 14.92 13.96 -10.65
CA MET A 2 13.82 13.17 -10.11
C MET A 2 13.75 13.39 -8.60
N LEU A 3 12.61 13.87 -8.12
CA LEU A 3 12.36 14.16 -6.72
C LEU A 3 12.59 12.89 -5.89
N GLU A 4 13.59 12.93 -5.01
CA GLU A 4 13.62 12.03 -3.85
C GLU A 4 12.38 12.32 -3.02
N GLN A 5 11.31 11.58 -3.31
CA GLN A 5 10.23 11.38 -2.37
C GLN A 5 10.91 10.76 -1.15
N GLY A 6 11.14 11.57 -0.11
CA GLY A 6 11.85 11.17 1.11
C GLY A 6 11.39 9.79 1.56
N ASP A 7 12.33 8.94 1.97
CA ASP A 7 12.11 7.50 2.09
C ASP A 7 10.92 7.18 3.00
N TRP A 8 9.74 7.01 2.41
CA TRP A 8 8.46 6.81 3.09
C TRP A 8 8.52 5.60 4.03
N ARG A 9 9.45 4.67 3.80
CA ARG A 9 9.69 3.50 4.63
C ARG A 9 10.06 3.86 6.07
N VAL A 10 10.68 5.02 6.29
CA VAL A 10 11.01 5.48 7.65
C VAL A 10 9.75 5.75 8.48
N ASN A 11 8.60 6.00 7.85
CA ASN A 11 7.33 6.23 8.54
C ASN A 11 6.43 4.98 8.54
N ALA A 12 6.92 3.83 8.07
CA ALA A 12 6.13 2.60 8.00
C ALA A 12 5.90 2.01 9.40
N ALA A 13 4.64 1.78 9.77
CA ALA A 13 4.29 1.17 11.07
C ALA A 13 4.85 -0.26 11.26
N CYS A 14 5.17 -0.95 10.16
CA CYS A 14 5.81 -2.27 10.19
C CYS A 14 7.34 -2.22 10.34
N ARG A 15 7.99 -1.06 10.22
CA ARG A 15 9.45 -0.92 10.16
C ARG A 15 10.15 -1.61 11.34
N ASP A 16 9.61 -1.42 12.54
CA ASP A 16 10.23 -1.88 13.79
C ASP A 16 9.59 -3.20 14.29
N LYS A 17 8.91 -3.96 13.40
CA LYS A 17 8.29 -5.25 13.73
C LYS A 17 9.21 -6.42 13.39
N ASN A 18 8.98 -7.55 14.05
CA ASN A 18 9.74 -8.78 13.81
C ASN A 18 9.55 -9.27 12.36
N PRO A 19 10.63 -9.46 11.56
CA PRO A 19 10.56 -9.97 10.20
C PRO A 19 9.75 -11.26 10.06
N ASP A 20 9.83 -12.18 11.02
CA ASP A 20 9.11 -13.46 10.98
C ASP A 20 7.58 -13.28 10.99
N GLN A 21 7.10 -12.15 11.54
CA GLN A 21 5.68 -11.79 11.53
C GLN A 21 5.26 -11.10 10.23
N LEU A 22 6.22 -10.53 9.49
CA LEU A 22 5.96 -9.77 8.26
C LEU A 22 6.06 -10.64 6.99
N PHE A 23 6.98 -11.61 6.98
CA PHE A 23 7.28 -12.46 5.82
C PHE A 23 6.56 -13.81 5.85
N VAL A 24 5.27 -13.78 6.22
CA VAL A 24 4.43 -14.98 6.31
C VAL A 24 3.73 -15.34 4.99
N ARG A 25 3.28 -16.59 4.86
CA ARG A 25 2.58 -17.11 3.67
C ARG A 25 1.14 -17.53 3.99
N GLY A 26 0.32 -17.65 2.95
CA GLY A 26 -1.04 -18.20 3.07
C GLY A 26 -1.94 -17.39 4.00
N ALA A 27 -2.68 -18.09 4.87
CA ALA A 27 -3.66 -17.46 5.77
C ALA A 27 -3.03 -16.46 6.76
N GLU A 28 -1.76 -16.65 7.13
CA GLU A 28 -1.06 -15.81 8.09
C GLU A 28 -0.80 -14.39 7.56
N GLN A 29 -0.82 -14.19 6.24
CA GLN A 29 -0.76 -12.84 5.65
C GLN A 29 -1.92 -11.95 6.09
N ARG A 30 -3.07 -12.53 6.47
CA ARG A 30 -4.20 -11.76 7.01
C ARG A 30 -3.89 -11.14 8.36
N LYS A 31 -3.05 -11.79 9.18
CA LYS A 31 -2.59 -11.24 10.47
C LYS A 31 -1.59 -10.12 10.22
N ALA A 32 -0.60 -10.33 9.36
CA ALA A 32 0.37 -9.30 8.98
C ALA A 32 -0.30 -8.04 8.39
N ARG A 33 -1.38 -8.22 7.62
CA ARG A 33 -2.20 -7.13 7.07
C ARG A 33 -2.73 -6.18 8.13
N THR A 34 -3.00 -6.65 9.35
CA THR A 34 -3.54 -5.79 10.40
C THR A 34 -2.60 -4.65 10.79
N ILE A 35 -1.28 -4.88 10.70
CA ILE A 35 -0.24 -3.86 10.95
C ILE A 35 -0.37 -2.70 9.95
N CYS A 36 -0.88 -2.97 8.76
CA CYS A 36 -1.09 -1.94 7.76
C CYS A 36 -2.26 -1.02 8.11
N PHE A 37 -3.21 -1.41 8.96
CA PHE A 37 -4.32 -0.54 9.34
C PHE A 37 -3.82 0.63 10.19
N GLY A 38 -4.04 1.86 9.72
CA GLY A 38 -3.51 3.07 10.36
C GLY A 38 -2.06 3.42 10.01
N CYS A 39 -1.37 2.61 9.19
CA CYS A 39 -0.03 2.99 8.72
C CYS A 39 -0.12 4.26 7.84
N PRO A 40 0.68 5.32 8.11
CA PRO A 40 0.55 6.59 7.38
C PRO A 40 1.01 6.51 5.93
N VAL A 41 1.83 5.50 5.59
CA VAL A 41 2.48 5.36 4.28
C VAL A 41 1.92 4.20 3.45
N ARG A 42 0.65 3.82 3.68
CA ARG A 42 0.01 2.70 2.97
C ARG A 42 -0.05 2.93 1.46
N THR A 43 -0.33 4.17 1.05
CA THR A 43 -0.51 4.54 -0.35
C THR A 43 0.80 4.37 -1.11
N GLU A 44 1.88 4.93 -0.56
CA GLU A 44 3.24 4.86 -1.09
C GLU A 44 3.73 3.41 -1.13
N CYS A 45 3.49 2.66 -0.05
CA CYS A 45 3.83 1.24 0.04
C CYS A 45 3.10 0.38 -1.01
N LEU A 46 1.80 0.58 -1.19
CA LEU A 46 1.03 -0.18 -2.16
C LEU A 46 1.41 0.18 -3.60
N ALA A 47 1.56 1.48 -3.88
CA ALA A 47 1.94 1.98 -5.19
C ALA A 47 3.25 1.34 -5.66
N GLU A 48 4.29 1.37 -4.82
CA GLU A 48 5.57 0.77 -5.17
C GLU A 48 5.45 -0.72 -5.47
N ALA A 49 4.68 -1.46 -4.67
CA ALA A 49 4.48 -2.90 -4.88
C ALA A 49 3.76 -3.21 -6.19
N LEU A 50 2.84 -2.35 -6.63
CA LEU A 50 2.10 -2.49 -7.89
C LEU A 50 2.96 -2.08 -9.09
N ASP A 51 3.63 -0.93 -9.03
CA ASP A 51 4.51 -0.41 -10.09
C ASP A 51 5.67 -1.38 -10.35
N LYS A 52 6.32 -1.87 -9.28
CA LYS A 52 7.44 -2.82 -9.38
C LYS A 52 6.98 -4.28 -9.49
N LYS A 53 5.67 -4.54 -9.50
CA LYS A 53 5.08 -5.89 -9.56
C LYS A 53 5.66 -6.86 -8.53
N ILE A 54 5.85 -6.40 -7.30
CA ILE A 54 6.44 -7.20 -6.22
C ILE A 54 5.55 -8.40 -5.91
N GLU A 55 6.12 -9.59 -6.03
CA GLU A 55 5.36 -10.84 -6.01
C GLU A 55 5.04 -11.37 -4.61
N PHE A 56 5.80 -11.00 -3.58
CA PHE A 56 5.69 -11.61 -2.26
C PHE A 56 5.30 -10.62 -1.16
N GLY A 57 4.73 -11.14 -0.08
CA GLY A 57 4.40 -10.40 1.14
C GLY A 57 3.15 -9.52 1.07
N VAL A 58 2.86 -8.85 2.19
CA VAL A 58 1.78 -7.87 2.32
C VAL A 58 2.32 -6.45 2.12
N TRP A 59 1.68 -5.68 1.25
CA TRP A 59 2.08 -4.31 0.90
C TRP A 59 0.88 -3.39 0.94
N GLY A 60 0.97 -2.28 1.67
CA GLY A 60 -0.12 -1.31 1.87
C GLY A 60 -1.45 -1.89 2.37
N GLY A 61 -1.41 -3.08 2.98
CA GLY A 61 -2.59 -3.81 3.44
C GLY A 61 -3.24 -4.72 2.39
N MET A 62 -2.54 -5.03 1.29
CA MET A 62 -2.96 -6.02 0.28
C MET A 62 -2.02 -7.22 0.26
N THR A 63 -2.60 -8.41 0.22
CA THR A 63 -1.92 -9.68 -0.03
C THR A 63 -1.45 -9.78 -1.49
N GLU A 64 -0.50 -10.68 -1.75
CA GLU A 64 -0.03 -11.02 -3.11
C GLU A 64 -1.20 -11.32 -4.07
N ARG A 65 -2.15 -12.14 -3.62
CA ARG A 65 -3.31 -12.55 -4.43
C ARG A 65 -4.19 -11.36 -4.81
N GLU A 66 -4.42 -10.45 -3.88
CA GLU A 66 -5.23 -9.24 -4.10
C GLU A 66 -4.53 -8.29 -5.06
N ARG A 67 -3.22 -8.05 -4.91
CA ARG A 67 -2.45 -7.20 -5.83
C ARG A 67 -2.45 -7.75 -7.25
N ARG A 68 -2.23 -9.06 -7.42
CA ARG A 68 -2.33 -9.71 -8.75
C ARG A 68 -3.71 -9.56 -9.36
N ALA A 69 -4.78 -9.68 -8.57
CA ALA A 69 -6.13 -9.47 -9.06
C ALA A 69 -6.36 -8.01 -9.51
N LEU A 70 -5.83 -7.04 -8.77
CA LEU A 70 -5.91 -5.61 -9.11
C LEU A 70 -5.15 -5.29 -10.41
N LEU A 71 -3.91 -5.76 -10.55
CA LEU A 71 -3.11 -5.58 -11.77
C LEU A 71 -3.80 -6.15 -13.01
N ARG A 72 -4.48 -7.31 -12.89
CA ARG A 72 -5.27 -7.88 -14.01
C ARG A 72 -6.51 -7.06 -14.36
N ARG A 73 -7.14 -6.41 -13.38
CA ARG A 73 -8.35 -5.59 -13.59
C ARG A 73 -8.04 -4.20 -14.14
N ARG A 74 -6.81 -3.72 -13.96
CA ARG A 74 -6.38 -2.36 -14.34
C ARG A 74 -5.07 -2.41 -15.16
N PRO A 75 -5.06 -3.08 -16.33
CA PRO A 75 -3.85 -3.20 -17.15
C PRO A 75 -3.41 -1.86 -17.77
N ASP A 76 -4.28 -0.86 -17.77
CA ASP A 76 -4.10 0.49 -18.31
C ASP A 76 -3.30 1.42 -17.39
N VAL A 77 -3.20 1.10 -16.10
CA VAL A 77 -2.54 1.96 -15.10
C VAL A 77 -1.02 1.81 -15.20
N ARG A 78 -0.33 2.92 -15.49
CA ARG A 78 1.14 2.97 -15.62
C ARG A 78 1.86 3.64 -14.45
N ASN A 79 1.13 4.38 -13.62
CA ASN A 79 1.64 5.07 -12.44
C ASN A 79 0.65 4.87 -11.29
N TRP A 80 0.91 3.87 -10.45
CA TRP A 80 0.03 3.55 -9.33
C TRP A 80 0.12 4.59 -8.21
N ARG A 81 1.27 5.26 -8.06
CA ARG A 81 1.45 6.33 -7.07
C ARG A 81 0.43 7.46 -7.28
N GLU A 82 0.40 7.99 -8.50
CA GLU A 82 -0.50 9.09 -8.88
C GLU A 82 -1.97 8.70 -8.72
N LEU A 83 -2.36 7.52 -9.22
CA LEU A 83 -3.73 7.03 -9.12
C LEU A 83 -4.19 6.87 -7.67
N LEU A 84 -3.35 6.30 -6.81
CA LEU A 84 -3.72 6.03 -5.42
C LEU A 84 -3.67 7.29 -4.54
N GLU A 85 -2.82 8.26 -4.86
CA GLU A 85 -2.81 9.56 -4.18
C GLU A 85 -4.05 10.38 -4.52
N ALA A 86 -4.43 10.45 -5.79
CA ALA A 86 -5.67 11.10 -6.21
C ALA A 86 -6.88 10.49 -5.50
N ALA A 87 -6.96 9.16 -5.44
CA ALA A 87 -8.02 8.47 -4.70
C ALA A 87 -8.03 8.76 -3.19
N ARG A 88 -6.85 8.89 -2.56
CA ARG A 88 -6.71 9.26 -1.14
C ARG A 88 -7.20 10.69 -0.88
N GLU A 89 -6.85 11.63 -1.76
CA GLU A 89 -7.25 13.03 -1.68
C GLU A 89 -8.76 13.18 -1.88
N ASP A 90 -9.32 12.50 -2.88
CA ASP A 90 -10.76 12.49 -3.14
C ASP A 90 -11.53 11.95 -1.93
N TYR A 91 -11.06 10.85 -1.31
CA TYR A 91 -11.65 10.30 -0.09
C TYR A 91 -11.58 11.28 1.08
N THR A 92 -10.40 11.83 1.36
CA THR A 92 -10.21 12.81 2.45
C THR A 92 -11.11 14.04 2.27
N ARG A 93 -11.24 14.53 1.03
CA ARG A 93 -12.12 15.66 0.71
C ARG A 93 -13.60 15.31 0.89
N SER A 94 -14.01 14.09 0.50
CA SER A 94 -15.39 13.63 0.69
C SER A 94 -15.74 13.45 2.16
N ASP A 95 -14.81 12.94 2.98
CA ASP A 95 -14.99 12.74 4.41
C ASP A 95 -15.10 14.08 5.14
N ALA A 96 -14.26 15.05 4.77
CA ALA A 96 -14.36 16.42 5.28
C ALA A 96 -15.72 17.07 4.98
N TYR A 97 -16.24 16.88 3.76
CA TYR A 97 -17.57 17.37 3.37
C TYR A 97 -18.74 16.73 4.14
N GLN A 98 -18.50 15.58 4.79
CA GLN A 98 -19.52 14.82 5.49
C GLN A 98 -19.55 15.13 7.00
N LEU A 99 -18.58 15.89 7.49
CA LEU A 99 -18.45 16.35 8.89
C LEU A 99 -18.97 17.78 9.11
N ASP A 100 -19.42 18.45 8.04
CA ASP A 100 -20.02 19.80 8.04
C ASP A 100 -21.54 19.78 8.25
#